data_AF-A0A509ALM7-F1
#
_entry.id   AF-A0A509ALM7-F1
#
_cell.length_a   1.000
_cell.length_b   1.000
_cell.length_c   1.000
_cell.angle_alpha   90.00
_cell.angle_beta   90.00
_cell.angle_gamma   90.00
#
_symmetry.space_group_name_H-M   'P 1'
#
loop_
_entity.id
_entity.type
_entity.pdbx_description
1 polymer ?
#
loop_
_entity_poly.entity_id
_entity_poly.type
_entity_poly.pdbx_seq_one_letter_code
_entity_poly.pdbx_strand_id
1 'polypeptide(L)'
;MGNKQGKRKKYELCEIQYEQEFEVKPPWNELIIWALEDLNANLNIIIIKNIIEEIKDITANEETFFNATEGYNIGGFMFDNKYVTWASFLLKEIKSLKKVRYNIVPKLISEDEFWLKYFSTIKMIIVKQAFENKKL
;
A
#
# COMPACT_ATOMS: atom_id res chain seq x y z
N MET A 1 65.23 -18.46 -8.70
CA MET A 1 64.92 -18.22 -7.28
C MET A 1 63.70 -17.33 -7.21
N GLY A 2 62.53 -17.94 -6.96
CA GLY A 2 61.26 -17.22 -6.83
C GLY A 2 60.94 -16.98 -5.36
N ASN A 3 60.41 -15.81 -5.03
CA ASN A 3 59.07 -15.70 -4.43
C ASN A 3 58.68 -14.22 -4.32
N LYS A 4 57.81 -13.79 -5.24
CA LYS A 4 56.85 -12.73 -4.98
C LYS A 4 55.73 -13.38 -4.16
N GLN A 5 55.31 -12.77 -3.06
CA GLN A 5 53.88 -12.58 -2.72
C GLN A 5 53.74 -11.86 -1.37
N GLY A 6 53.28 -10.62 -1.45
CA GLY A 6 52.86 -9.84 -0.30
C GLY A 6 51.58 -10.41 0.30
N LYS A 7 51.57 -10.56 1.62
CA LYS A 7 50.35 -10.83 2.39
C LYS A 7 49.68 -9.50 2.71
N ARG A 8 48.84 -8.99 1.79
CA ARG A 8 47.80 -8.03 2.15
C ARG A 8 46.69 -8.78 2.88
N LYS A 9 46.49 -8.45 4.16
CA LYS A 9 45.36 -8.91 4.95
C LYS A 9 44.08 -8.50 4.21
N LYS A 10 43.27 -9.49 3.87
CA LYS A 10 41.96 -9.31 3.24
C LYS A 10 41.05 -8.73 4.31
N TYR A 11 40.76 -7.44 4.24
CA TYR A 11 39.73 -6.83 5.06
C TYR A 11 38.40 -7.43 4.62
N GLU A 12 37.76 -8.19 5.50
CA GLU A 12 36.35 -8.55 5.35
C GLU A 12 35.56 -7.26 5.53
N LEU A 13 35.16 -6.67 4.42
CA LEU A 13 34.14 -5.63 4.40
C LEU A 13 32.87 -6.31 4.87
N CYS A 14 32.51 -6.12 6.15
CA CYS A 14 31.13 -6.28 6.59
C CYS A 14 30.29 -5.42 5.65
N GLU A 15 29.54 -6.06 4.76
CA GLU A 15 28.51 -5.41 3.95
C GLU A 15 27.47 -4.91 4.96
N ILE A 16 27.63 -3.65 5.37
CA ILE A 16 26.58 -2.90 6.03
C ILE A 16 25.49 -2.83 4.97
N GLN A 17 24.49 -3.70 5.08
CA GLN A 17 23.27 -3.61 4.32
C GLN A 17 22.64 -2.28 4.73
N TYR A 18 22.82 -1.26 3.90
CA TYR A 18 22.10 0.00 4.05
C TYR A 18 20.62 -0.35 4.01
N GLU A 19 19.97 -0.35 5.17
CA GLU A 19 18.51 -0.36 5.24
C GLU A 19 18.04 0.83 4.42
N GLN A 20 17.46 0.56 3.24
CA GLN A 20 16.83 1.60 2.45
C GLN A 20 15.81 2.31 3.35
N GLU A 21 16.06 3.59 3.65
CA GLU A 21 15.09 4.46 4.30
C GLU A 21 13.81 4.38 3.49
N PHE A 22 12.78 3.80 4.09
CA PHE A 22 11.50 3.66 3.42
C PHE A 22 10.84 5.02 3.39
N GLU A 23 10.69 5.56 2.19
CA GLU A 23 9.98 6.81 1.98
C GLU A 23 8.53 6.51 1.57
N VAL A 24 7.58 7.12 2.27
CA VAL A 24 6.16 6.99 1.93
C VAL A 24 5.87 7.82 0.69
N LYS A 25 5.70 7.14 -0.45
CA LYS A 25 5.43 7.79 -1.74
C LYS A 25 3.96 8.21 -1.86
N PRO A 26 3.64 9.23 -2.69
CA PRO A 26 2.26 9.53 -3.06
C PRO A 26 1.60 8.32 -3.77
N PRO A 27 0.33 8.01 -3.48
CA PRO A 27 -0.63 8.79 -2.69
C PRO A 27 -0.76 8.30 -1.24
N TRP A 28 0.14 7.45 -0.74
CA TRP A 28 -0.04 6.76 0.54
C TRP A 28 -0.18 7.70 1.74
N ASN A 29 0.64 8.75 1.81
CA ASN A 29 0.51 9.77 2.87
C ASN A 29 -0.87 10.45 2.86
N GLU A 30 -1.36 10.80 1.66
CA GLU A 30 -2.64 11.49 1.49
C GLU A 30 -3.81 10.57 1.85
N LEU A 31 -3.72 9.29 1.49
CA LEU A 31 -4.70 8.26 1.85
C LEU A 31 -4.75 8.05 3.36
N ILE A 32 -3.60 8.03 4.04
CA ILE A 32 -3.54 7.89 5.49
C ILE A 32 -4.19 9.08 6.18
N ILE A 33 -3.82 10.30 5.79
CA ILE A 33 -4.41 11.53 6.36
C ILE A 33 -5.93 11.55 6.13
N TRP A 34 -6.38 11.21 4.93
CA TRP A 34 -7.80 11.15 4.59
C TRP A 34 -8.56 10.06 5.36
N ALA A 35 -7.96 8.88 5.53
CA ALA A 35 -8.59 7.80 6.28
C ALA A 35 -8.70 8.11 7.77
N LEU A 36 -7.75 8.87 8.31
CA LEU A 36 -7.68 9.28 9.71
C LEU A 36 -8.24 10.68 9.97
N GLU A 37 -8.91 11.33 9.02
CA GLU A 37 -9.41 12.70 9.19
C GLU A 37 -10.29 12.86 10.45
N ASP A 38 -11.08 11.83 10.75
CA ASP A 38 -11.97 11.78 11.93
C ASP A 38 -11.27 11.25 13.21
N LEU A 39 -10.04 10.74 13.07
CA LEU A 39 -9.27 10.09 14.12
C LEU A 39 -7.97 10.86 14.34
N ASN A 40 -7.86 11.59 15.45
CA ASN A 40 -6.62 12.28 15.83
C ASN A 40 -5.52 11.26 16.24
N ALA A 41 -5.04 10.48 15.27
CA ALA A 41 -4.14 9.36 15.41
C ALA A 41 -3.00 9.51 14.39
N ASN A 42 -1.79 9.18 14.83
CA ASN A 42 -0.60 9.18 13.97
C ASN A 42 -0.08 7.75 13.85
N LEU A 43 0.30 7.37 12.63
CA LEU A 43 0.86 6.05 12.35
C LEU A 43 2.38 6.14 12.23
N ASN A 44 3.08 5.20 12.86
CA ASN A 44 4.50 4.99 12.66
C ASN A 44 4.75 4.39 11.27
N ILE A 45 5.93 4.65 10.70
CA ILE A 45 6.37 4.19 9.39
C ILE A 45 6.32 2.67 9.21
N ILE A 46 6.56 1.90 10.28
CA ILE A 46 6.44 0.43 10.26
C ILE A 46 4.98 0.00 10.02
N ILE A 47 4.02 0.69 10.65
CA ILE A 47 2.59 0.40 10.47
C ILE A 47 2.16 0.78 9.06
N ILE A 48 2.66 1.91 8.55
CA ILE A 48 2.40 2.36 7.18
C ILE A 48 2.87 1.32 6.16
N LYS A 49 4.07 0.75 6.35
CA LYS A 49 4.55 -0.37 5.52
C LYS A 49 3.58 -1.54 5.54
N ASN A 50 3.15 -1.97 6.71
CA ASN A 50 2.25 -3.10 6.87
C ASN A 50 0.89 -2.85 6.20
N ILE A 51 0.34 -1.65 6.34
CA ILE A 51 -0.89 -1.22 5.65
C ILE A 51 -0.73 -1.32 4.13
N ILE A 52 0.40 -0.85 3.59
CA ILE A 52 0.64 -0.87 2.15
C ILE A 52 0.75 -2.30 1.63
N GLU A 53 1.44 -3.19 2.34
CA GLU A 53 1.50 -4.61 1.97
C GLU A 53 0.14 -5.30 2.08
N GLU A 54 -0.63 -5.04 3.14
CA GLU A 54 -2.00 -5.55 3.29
C GLU A 54 -2.91 -5.10 2.12
N ILE A 55 -2.81 -3.83 1.71
CA ILE A 55 -3.55 -3.27 0.56
C ILE A 55 -3.08 -3.87 -0.77
N LYS A 56 -1.83 -4.31 -0.89
CA LYS A 56 -1.38 -5.03 -2.08
C LYS A 56 -1.98 -6.44 -2.11
N ASP A 57 -2.02 -7.12 -0.97
CA ASP A 57 -2.54 -8.48 -0.85
C ASP A 57 -4.03 -8.57 -1.22
N ILE A 58 -4.85 -7.59 -0.85
CA ILE A 58 -6.28 -7.59 -1.25
C ILE A 58 -6.48 -7.56 -2.77
N THR A 59 -5.48 -7.11 -3.53
CA THR A 59 -5.53 -7.02 -4.99
C THR A 59 -4.86 -8.20 -5.70
N ALA A 60 -4.45 -9.25 -4.98
CA ALA A 60 -3.72 -10.38 -5.55
C ALA A 60 -4.49 -11.09 -6.68
N ASN A 61 -5.81 -11.23 -6.53
CA ASN A 61 -6.72 -11.78 -7.53
C ASN A 61 -8.15 -11.24 -7.31
N GLU A 62 -9.08 -11.58 -8.21
CA GLU A 62 -10.46 -11.10 -8.19
C GLU A 62 -11.24 -11.60 -6.96
N GLU A 63 -11.05 -12.87 -6.58
CA GLU A 63 -11.73 -13.49 -5.44
C GLU A 63 -11.33 -12.81 -4.12
N THR A 64 -10.02 -12.63 -3.90
CA THR A 64 -9.49 -11.90 -2.74
C THR A 64 -10.02 -10.47 -2.70
N PHE A 65 -10.12 -9.81 -3.86
CA PHE A 65 -10.66 -8.45 -3.93
C PHE A 65 -12.12 -8.41 -3.48
N PHE A 66 -12.98 -9.30 -3.99
CA PHE A 66 -14.39 -9.32 -3.60
C PHE A 66 -14.55 -9.68 -2.12
N ASN A 67 -13.84 -10.69 -1.63
CA ASN A 67 -13.90 -11.10 -0.23
C ASN A 67 -13.43 -9.99 0.73
N ALA A 68 -12.37 -9.26 0.37
CA ALA A 68 -11.84 -8.17 1.20
C ALA A 68 -12.65 -6.86 1.12
N THR A 69 -13.42 -6.67 0.05
CA THR A 69 -14.22 -5.46 -0.17
C THR A 69 -15.70 -5.62 0.16
N GLU A 70 -16.12 -6.81 0.60
CA GLU A 70 -17.50 -7.07 0.96
C GLU A 70 -17.91 -6.29 2.23
N GLY A 71 -19.04 -5.60 2.16
CA GLY A 71 -19.66 -4.94 3.32
C GLY A 71 -19.18 -3.52 3.65
N TYR A 72 -18.18 -2.98 2.96
CA TYR A 72 -17.67 -1.62 3.23
C TYR A 72 -18.20 -0.59 2.23
N ASN A 73 -18.62 0.56 2.75
CA ASN A 73 -19.09 1.67 1.93
C ASN A 73 -18.78 3.01 2.60
N ILE A 74 -18.15 3.93 1.86
CA ILE A 74 -17.97 5.31 2.27
C ILE A 74 -19.18 6.11 1.78
N GLY A 75 -19.96 6.64 2.72
CA GLY A 75 -21.11 7.48 2.40
C GLY A 75 -20.72 8.69 1.55
N GLY A 76 -21.50 8.96 0.49
CA GLY A 76 -21.30 10.13 -0.38
C GLY A 76 -20.10 10.06 -1.31
N PHE A 77 -19.49 8.88 -1.51
CA PHE A 77 -18.38 8.72 -2.43
C PHE A 77 -18.79 9.06 -3.88
N MET A 78 -17.98 9.89 -4.52
CA MET A 78 -18.02 10.19 -5.93
C MET A 78 -16.61 10.05 -6.48
N PHE A 79 -16.43 9.34 -7.59
CA PHE A 79 -15.11 9.12 -8.17
C PHE A 79 -14.63 10.36 -8.94
N ASP A 80 -14.29 11.40 -8.18
CA ASP A 80 -13.88 12.71 -8.66
C ASP A 80 -12.38 12.82 -8.96
N ASN A 81 -11.92 14.03 -9.33
CA ASN A 81 -10.54 14.31 -9.68
C ASN A 81 -9.52 13.90 -8.60
N LYS A 82 -9.87 14.00 -7.31
CA LYS A 82 -8.98 13.62 -6.20
C LYS A 82 -8.77 12.10 -6.21
N TYR A 83 -9.86 11.34 -6.24
CA TYR A 83 -9.79 9.87 -6.28
C TYR A 83 -9.20 9.34 -7.59
N VAL A 84 -9.48 9.99 -8.73
CA VAL A 84 -8.88 9.67 -10.03
C VAL A 84 -7.36 9.85 -9.98
N THR A 85 -6.88 10.92 -9.36
CA THR A 85 -5.44 11.17 -9.21
C THR A 85 -4.80 10.05 -8.40
N TRP A 86 -5.34 9.72 -7.23
CA TRP A 86 -4.84 8.63 -6.39
C TRP A 86 -4.88 7.28 -7.09
N ALA A 87 -6.00 6.94 -7.72
CA ALA A 87 -6.16 5.74 -8.53
C ALA A 87 -5.07 5.63 -9.61
N SER A 88 -4.74 6.74 -10.28
CA SER A 88 -3.72 6.75 -11.32
C SER A 88 -2.32 6.41 -10.80
N PHE A 89 -1.97 6.83 -9.57
CA PHE A 89 -0.71 6.46 -8.93
C PHE A 89 -0.73 5.01 -8.46
N LEU A 90 -1.81 4.58 -7.81
CA LEU A 90 -1.96 3.21 -7.31
C LEU A 90 -1.91 2.18 -8.45
N LEU A 91 -2.52 2.47 -9.61
CA LEU A 91 -2.46 1.62 -10.80
C LEU A 91 -1.06 1.53 -11.43
N LYS A 92 -0.22 2.54 -11.25
CA LYS A 92 1.18 2.52 -11.72
C LYS A 92 2.06 1.70 -10.79
N GLU A 93 1.82 1.79 -9.49
CA GLU A 93 2.59 1.09 -8.47
C GLU A 93 2.18 -0.39 -8.34
N ILE A 94 0.88 -0.66 -8.24
CA ILE A 94 0.32 -1.97 -7.94
C ILE A 94 -0.16 -2.63 -9.24
N LYS A 95 0.69 -3.48 -9.83
CA LYS A 95 0.37 -4.21 -11.08
C LYS A 95 -0.83 -5.13 -10.94
N SER A 96 -1.01 -5.75 -9.78
CA SER A 96 -2.11 -6.66 -9.47
C SER A 96 -3.46 -5.93 -9.46
N LEU A 97 -3.54 -4.75 -8.84
CA LEU A 97 -4.69 -3.85 -8.88
C LEU A 97 -5.11 -3.53 -10.32
N LYS A 98 -4.14 -3.18 -11.18
CA LYS A 98 -4.42 -2.89 -12.59
C LYS A 98 -5.01 -4.10 -13.32
N LYS A 99 -4.51 -5.31 -13.04
CA LYS A 99 -5.01 -6.55 -13.62
C LYS A 99 -6.43 -6.87 -13.15
N VAL A 100 -6.67 -6.82 -11.84
CA VAL A 100 -8.01 -7.06 -11.25
C VAL A 100 -9.02 -6.08 -11.84
N ARG A 101 -8.70 -4.78 -11.83
CA ARG A 101 -9.58 -3.74 -12.42
C ARG A 101 -9.94 -4.05 -13.86
N TYR A 102 -8.96 -4.38 -14.71
CA TYR A 102 -9.21 -4.70 -16.12
C TYR A 102 -10.09 -5.94 -16.31
N ASN A 103 -10.00 -6.90 -15.40
CA ASN A 103 -10.76 -8.15 -15.47
C ASN A 103 -12.20 -7.98 -15.00
N ILE A 104 -12.45 -7.11 -14.01
CA ILE A 104 -13.78 -6.97 -13.40
C ILE A 104 -14.54 -5.72 -13.85
N VAL A 105 -13.87 -4.71 -14.40
CA VAL A 105 -14.52 -3.48 -14.92
C VAL A 105 -14.46 -3.46 -16.46
N PRO A 106 -15.56 -3.21 -17.17
CA PRO A 106 -16.94 -3.06 -16.69
C PRO A 106 -17.70 -4.41 -16.58
N LYS A 107 -17.00 -5.55 -16.63
CA LYS A 107 -17.63 -6.87 -16.83
C LYS A 107 -18.53 -7.31 -15.67
N LEU A 108 -18.11 -7.04 -14.44
CA LEU A 108 -18.79 -7.46 -13.21
C LEU A 108 -19.35 -6.26 -12.44
N ILE A 109 -18.61 -5.15 -12.39
CA ILE A 109 -18.98 -3.94 -11.67
C ILE A 109 -18.59 -2.68 -12.47
N SER A 110 -19.18 -1.53 -12.12
CA SER A 110 -18.82 -0.24 -12.72
C SER A 110 -17.47 0.27 -12.20
N GLU A 111 -16.88 1.24 -12.90
CA GLU A 111 -15.64 1.90 -12.46
C GLU A 111 -15.84 2.59 -11.10
N ASP A 112 -16.97 3.29 -10.92
CA ASP A 112 -17.30 3.96 -9.67
C ASP A 112 -17.47 2.97 -8.51
N GLU A 113 -18.14 1.84 -8.75
CA GLU A 113 -18.32 0.80 -7.75
C GLU A 113 -17.00 0.11 -7.37
N PHE A 114 -16.13 -0.14 -8.36
CA PHE A 114 -14.80 -0.67 -8.12
C PHE A 114 -13.98 0.22 -7.20
N TRP A 115 -13.92 1.52 -7.49
CA TRP A 115 -13.16 2.47 -6.67
C TRP A 115 -13.82 2.73 -5.32
N LEU A 116 -15.15 2.76 -5.25
CA LEU A 116 -15.87 2.83 -4.00
C LEU A 116 -15.46 1.70 -3.07
N LYS A 117 -15.56 0.46 -3.54
CA LYS A 117 -15.18 -0.75 -2.80
C LYS A 117 -13.73 -0.68 -2.36
N TYR A 118 -12.82 -0.37 -3.29
CA TYR A 118 -11.39 -0.34 -3.02
C TYR A 118 -10.99 0.73 -1.99
N PHE A 119 -11.43 1.99 -2.17
CA PHE A 119 -11.12 3.06 -1.22
C PHE A 119 -11.81 2.87 0.14
N SER A 120 -13.00 2.24 0.17
CA SER A 120 -13.66 1.86 1.43
C SER A 120 -12.83 0.88 2.24
N THR A 121 -12.31 -0.16 1.57
CA THR A 121 -11.42 -1.14 2.22
C THR A 121 -10.11 -0.51 2.68
N ILE A 122 -9.49 0.36 1.87
CA ILE A 122 -8.29 1.11 2.28
C ILE A 122 -8.55 1.91 3.55
N LYS A 123 -9.64 2.69 3.59
CA LYS A 123 -10.00 3.48 4.77
C LYS A 123 -10.19 2.59 5.99
N MET A 124 -10.88 1.46 5.83
CA MET A 124 -11.10 0.51 6.93
C MET A 124 -9.79 -0.10 7.45
N ILE A 125 -8.88 -0.54 6.58
CA ILE A 125 -7.58 -1.10 6.99
C ILE A 125 -6.80 -0.08 7.79
N ILE A 126 -6.70 1.16 7.32
CA ILE A 126 -5.97 2.24 8.00
C ILE A 126 -6.59 2.54 9.37
N VAL A 127 -7.92 2.68 9.42
CA VAL A 127 -8.66 2.96 10.66
C VAL A 127 -8.47 1.82 11.66
N LYS A 128 -8.59 0.56 11.24
CA LYS A 128 -8.39 -0.63 12.08
C LYS A 128 -6.99 -0.63 12.68
N GLN A 129 -5.96 -0.42 11.86
CA GLN A 129 -4.57 -0.36 12.31
C GLN A 129 -4.35 0.79 13.29
N ALA A 130 -4.93 1.98 13.05
CA ALA A 130 -4.85 3.08 14.00
C ALA A 130 -5.48 2.76 15.37
N PHE A 131 -6.62 2.05 15.38
CA PHE A 131 -7.26 1.62 16.63
C PHE A 131 -6.47 0.56 17.39
N GLU A 132 -5.89 -0.43 16.68
CA GLU A 132 -5.05 -1.46 17.30
C GLU A 132 -3.81 -0.85 17.96
N ASN A 133 -3.21 0.16 17.33
CA ASN A 133 -2.04 0.86 17.88
C ASN A 133 -2.36 1.78 19.06
N LYS A 134 -3.59 2.29 19.18
CA LYS A 134 -4.01 3.12 20.33
C LYS A 134 -4.27 2.31 21.62
N LYS A 135 -4.40 0.98 21.50
CA LYS A 135 -4.66 0.08 22.63
C LYS A 135 -3.38 -0.38 23.37
N LEU A 136 -2.21 0.01 22.88
CA LEU A 136 -0.90 -0.19 23.54
C LEU A 136 -0.48 1.08 24.28
#